data_AF-A0ABF7R230-F1
#
_entry.id   AF-A0ABF7R230-F1
#
_cell.length_a   1.000
_cell.length_b   1.000
_cell.length_c   1.000
_cell.angle_alpha   90.00
_cell.angle_beta   90.00
_cell.angle_gamma   90.00
#
_symmetry.space_group_name_H-M   'P 1'
#
loop_
_entity.id
_entity.type
_entity.pdbx_description
1 polymer ?
#
loop_
_entity_poly.entity_id
_entity_poly.type
_entity_poly.pdbx_seq_one_letter_code
_entity_poly.pdbx_strand_id
1 'polypeptide(L)'
;MNRARIQELIEQRMSQRKGLYQVTLQDATHFTLNGHPYLLKKNYREAFNGDSLADRFSPLLTKYDYIVGDWGYDQLRLRGFYAKPGQGEEEQGVGCINDYLMEECNFGCPYFIIQNLEVAHPKRPRKPRTRRRGRAEISEEKKPLKEPALSKRRHQEVRRVKGKGNRTKLVVRTRKDD
;
A
#
# COMPACT_ATOMS: atom_id res chain seq x y z
N MET A 1 -39.61 2.70 -2.91
CA MET A 1 -38.48 3.64 -3.01
C MET A 1 -38.81 4.68 -4.09
N ASN A 2 -38.95 5.96 -3.72
CA ASN A 2 -39.37 7.01 -4.66
C ASN A 2 -38.21 7.41 -5.58
N ARG A 3 -38.23 6.87 -6.82
CA ARG A 3 -37.25 7.19 -7.87
C ARG A 3 -37.13 8.69 -8.14
N ALA A 4 -38.23 9.43 -8.08
CA ALA A 4 -38.25 10.88 -8.32
C ALA A 4 -37.37 11.68 -7.33
N ARG A 5 -37.47 11.39 -6.02
CA ARG A 5 -36.68 12.08 -5.00
C ARG A 5 -35.18 11.76 -5.13
N ILE A 6 -34.82 10.56 -5.56
CA ILE A 6 -33.43 10.18 -5.81
C ILE A 6 -32.88 10.95 -7.02
N GLN A 7 -33.67 11.07 -8.09
CA GLN A 7 -33.30 11.80 -9.30
C GLN A 7 -33.07 13.29 -9.00
N GLU A 8 -33.98 13.92 -8.26
CA GLU A 8 -33.83 15.33 -7.84
C GLU A 8 -32.53 15.56 -7.04
N LEU A 9 -32.20 14.65 -6.11
CA LEU A 9 -30.97 14.76 -5.32
C LEU A 9 -29.70 14.58 -6.18
N ILE A 10 -29.74 13.71 -7.19
CA ILE A 10 -28.64 13.54 -8.14
C ILE A 10 -28.46 14.81 -8.95
N GLU A 11 -29.53 15.38 -9.49
CA GLU A 11 -29.49 16.61 -10.30
C GLU A 11 -29.03 17.83 -9.50
N GLN A 12 -29.49 17.97 -8.25
CA GLN A 12 -28.98 19.00 -7.34
C GLN A 12 -27.48 18.84 -7.08
N ARG A 13 -26.99 17.62 -6.91
CA ARG A 13 -25.55 17.37 -6.70
C ARG A 13 -24.74 17.59 -7.97
N MET A 14 -25.25 17.21 -9.13
CA MET A 14 -24.61 17.43 -10.43
C MET A 14 -24.53 18.92 -10.74
N SER A 15 -25.62 19.67 -10.56
CA SER A 15 -25.63 21.13 -10.77
C SER A 15 -24.68 21.88 -9.86
N GLN A 16 -24.55 21.47 -8.58
CA GLN A 16 -23.56 22.06 -7.66
C GLN A 16 -22.11 21.86 -8.11
N ARG A 17 -21.82 20.78 -8.84
CA ARG A 17 -20.47 20.45 -9.31
C ARG A 17 -20.19 20.93 -10.73
N LYS A 18 -21.23 21.19 -11.51
CA LYS A 18 -21.14 21.60 -12.91
C LYS A 18 -20.34 22.91 -13.02
N GLY A 19 -19.29 22.90 -13.83
CA GLY A 19 -18.42 24.07 -14.07
C GLY A 19 -17.29 24.26 -13.04
N LEU A 20 -17.09 23.35 -12.09
CA LEU A 20 -15.95 23.43 -11.15
C LEU A 20 -14.62 23.09 -11.83
N TYR A 21 -14.66 22.18 -12.81
CA TYR A 21 -13.52 21.83 -13.64
C TYR A 21 -13.84 22.13 -15.08
N GLN A 22 -12.85 22.61 -15.83
CA GLN A 22 -12.93 22.83 -17.26
C GLN A 22 -11.78 22.10 -17.94
N VAL A 23 -12.10 21.38 -19.02
CA VAL A 23 -11.14 20.78 -19.93
C VAL A 23 -10.99 21.66 -21.16
N THR A 24 -9.75 21.93 -21.54
CA THR A 24 -9.40 22.61 -22.80
C THR A 24 -8.48 21.70 -23.59
N LEU A 25 -8.95 21.26 -24.76
CA LEU A 25 -8.17 20.43 -25.68
C LEU A 25 -7.14 21.32 -26.37
N GLN A 26 -5.89 20.85 -26.43
CA GLN A 26 -4.82 21.50 -27.18
C GLN A 26 -4.57 20.73 -28.47
N ASP A 27 -4.39 19.41 -28.36
CA ASP A 27 -4.14 18.50 -29.46
C ASP A 27 -5.04 17.26 -29.36
N ALA A 28 -4.91 16.33 -30.33
CA ALA A 28 -5.58 15.03 -30.29
C ALA A 28 -5.20 14.17 -29.07
N THR A 29 -4.01 14.40 -28.50
CA THR A 29 -3.52 13.64 -27.34
C THR A 29 -3.24 14.53 -26.13
N HIS A 30 -3.01 15.83 -26.29
CA HIS A 30 -2.71 16.74 -25.19
C HIS A 30 -3.90 17.61 -24.85
N PHE A 31 -4.19 17.73 -23.56
CA PHE A 31 -5.23 18.63 -23.07
C PHE A 31 -4.87 19.14 -21.68
N THR A 32 -5.50 20.23 -21.29
CA THR A 32 -5.35 20.79 -19.94
C THR A 32 -6.67 20.70 -19.18
N LEU A 33 -6.61 20.29 -17.91
CA LEU A 33 -7.75 20.24 -16.98
C LEU A 33 -7.47 21.18 -15.82
N ASN A 34 -8.25 22.26 -15.68
CA ASN A 34 -8.00 23.36 -14.74
C ASN A 34 -6.55 23.89 -14.78
N GLY A 35 -5.97 23.98 -15.99
CA GLY A 35 -4.60 24.44 -16.20
C GLY A 35 -3.51 23.38 -15.97
N HIS A 36 -3.85 22.20 -15.47
CA HIS A 36 -2.91 21.09 -15.35
C HIS A 36 -2.80 20.30 -16.67
N PRO A 37 -1.59 20.05 -17.19
CA PRO A 37 -1.40 19.34 -18.45
C PRO A 37 -1.54 17.82 -18.29
N TYR A 38 -2.35 17.23 -19.17
CA TYR A 38 -2.60 15.80 -19.28
C TYR A 38 -2.37 15.29 -20.70
N LEU A 39 -2.01 14.01 -20.80
CA LEU A 39 -1.78 13.30 -22.05
C LEU A 39 -2.72 12.10 -22.14
N LEU A 40 -3.55 12.04 -23.16
CA LEU A 40 -4.36 10.87 -23.52
C LEU A 40 -3.45 9.79 -24.12
N LYS A 41 -3.21 8.73 -23.33
CA LYS A 41 -2.36 7.58 -23.71
C LYS A 41 -3.10 6.54 -24.52
N LYS A 42 -4.36 6.27 -24.15
CA LYS A 42 -5.18 5.25 -24.80
C LYS A 42 -6.62 5.71 -24.82
N ASN A 43 -7.27 5.55 -25.96
CA ASN A 43 -8.68 5.85 -26.13
C ASN A 43 -9.33 4.64 -26.83
N TYR A 44 -9.93 3.75 -26.05
CA TYR A 44 -10.59 2.56 -26.58
C TYR A 44 -12.06 2.86 -26.83
N ARG A 45 -12.54 2.65 -28.07
CA ARG A 45 -13.92 2.94 -28.51
C ARG A 45 -14.35 4.40 -28.29
N GLU A 46 -13.42 5.35 -28.50
CA GLU A 46 -13.71 6.78 -28.40
C GLU A 46 -14.34 7.20 -27.05
N ALA A 47 -13.96 6.49 -25.98
CA ALA A 47 -14.48 6.67 -24.63
C ALA A 47 -14.17 8.03 -24.01
N PHE A 48 -13.16 8.74 -24.51
CA PHE A 48 -12.72 10.00 -23.92
C PHE A 48 -13.71 11.14 -24.20
N ASN A 49 -14.31 11.68 -23.14
CA ASN A 49 -15.16 12.88 -23.18
C ASN A 49 -14.68 13.89 -22.14
N GLY A 50 -14.27 15.08 -22.59
CA GLY A 50 -13.71 16.13 -21.73
C GLY A 50 -14.71 16.69 -20.71
N ASP A 51 -15.97 16.85 -21.09
CA ASP A 51 -17.02 17.38 -20.21
C ASP A 51 -17.35 16.39 -19.09
N SER A 52 -17.51 15.11 -19.46
CA SER A 52 -17.77 14.05 -18.49
C SER A 52 -16.58 13.85 -17.54
N LEU A 53 -15.35 13.99 -18.05
CA LEU A 53 -14.14 13.97 -17.24
C LEU A 53 -14.16 15.11 -16.22
N ALA A 54 -14.41 16.35 -16.67
CA ALA A 54 -14.49 17.52 -15.80
C ALA A 54 -15.54 17.36 -14.67
N ASP A 55 -16.74 16.89 -15.00
CA ASP A 55 -17.83 16.72 -14.03
C ASP A 55 -17.49 15.68 -12.94
N ARG A 56 -16.85 14.56 -13.33
CA ARG A 56 -16.46 13.47 -12.43
C ARG A 56 -15.12 13.73 -11.73
N PHE A 57 -14.30 14.65 -12.24
CA PHE A 57 -12.95 14.87 -11.73
C PHE A 57 -12.95 15.25 -10.25
N SER A 58 -11.92 14.77 -9.56
CA SER A 58 -11.66 15.08 -8.16
C SER A 58 -10.20 15.49 -8.00
N PRO A 59 -9.88 16.56 -7.24
CA PRO A 59 -8.50 16.98 -6.99
C PRO A 59 -7.62 15.88 -6.39
N LEU A 60 -8.25 14.92 -5.70
CA LEU A 60 -7.56 13.76 -5.14
C LEU A 60 -6.91 12.88 -6.21
N LEU A 61 -7.38 12.94 -7.46
CA LEU A 61 -6.81 12.19 -8.58
C LEU A 61 -5.50 12.79 -9.09
N THR A 62 -5.26 14.08 -8.85
CA THR A 62 -4.04 14.79 -9.28
C THR A 62 -2.75 14.22 -8.68
N LYS A 63 -2.84 13.46 -7.57
CA LYS A 63 -1.69 12.80 -6.95
C LYS A 63 -1.17 11.59 -7.72
N TYR A 64 -1.96 11.05 -8.65
CA TYR A 64 -1.64 9.86 -9.43
C TYR A 64 -0.98 10.24 -10.77
N ASP A 65 -0.11 9.38 -11.26
CA ASP A 65 0.56 9.54 -12.56
C ASP A 65 -0.36 9.17 -13.71
N TYR A 66 -1.17 8.14 -13.53
CA TYR A 66 -2.11 7.65 -14.52
C TYR A 66 -3.51 7.66 -13.92
N ILE A 67 -4.48 8.05 -14.73
CA ILE A 67 -5.90 7.95 -14.40
C ILE A 67 -6.55 7.13 -15.51
N VAL A 68 -7.26 6.09 -15.12
CA VAL A 68 -8.07 5.28 -16.00
C VAL A 68 -9.50 5.73 -15.85
N GLY A 69 -10.13 6.06 -16.97
CA GLY A 69 -11.54 6.38 -17.05
C GLY A 69 -12.27 5.29 -17.81
N ASP A 70 -13.21 4.63 -17.17
CA ASP A 70 -13.98 3.54 -17.76
C ASP A 70 -15.48 3.75 -17.57
N TRP A 71 -16.28 3.28 -18.53
CA TRP A 71 -17.72 3.50 -18.51
C TRP A 71 -18.46 2.26 -18.01
N GLY A 72 -18.95 2.35 -16.77
CA GLY A 72 -19.83 1.34 -16.18
C GLY A 72 -21.27 1.83 -16.19
N TYR A 73 -22.17 1.13 -16.88
CA TYR A 73 -23.60 1.51 -16.97
C TYR A 73 -23.81 2.98 -17.38
N ASP A 74 -23.09 3.42 -18.41
CA ASP A 74 -23.09 4.81 -18.91
C ASP A 74 -22.66 5.87 -17.89
N GLN A 75 -22.04 5.45 -16.79
CA GLN A 75 -21.44 6.34 -15.81
C GLN A 75 -19.93 6.24 -15.86
N LEU A 76 -19.27 7.37 -16.12
CA LEU A 76 -17.82 7.45 -16.14
C LEU A 76 -17.23 7.24 -14.75
N ARG A 77 -16.44 6.19 -14.55
CA ARG A 77 -15.68 5.92 -13.33
C ARG A 77 -14.24 6.38 -13.55
N LEU A 78 -13.60 6.88 -12.49
CA LEU A 78 -12.21 7.31 -12.53
C LEU A 78 -11.41 6.58 -11.45
N ARG A 79 -10.31 5.94 -11.83
CA ARG A 79 -9.38 5.25 -10.93
C ARG A 79 -7.96 5.74 -11.18
N GLY A 80 -7.24 6.05 -10.10
CA GLY A 80 -5.87 6.54 -10.17
C GLY A 80 -4.83 5.44 -9.94
N PHE A 81 -3.71 5.51 -10.66
CA PHE A 81 -2.59 4.58 -10.62
C PHE A 81 -1.25 5.32 -10.58
N TYR A 82 -0.27 4.72 -9.90
CA TYR A 82 1.09 5.24 -9.79
C TYR A 82 2.01 4.60 -10.83
N ALA A 83 2.91 5.41 -11.38
CA ALA A 83 3.93 4.93 -12.32
C ALA A 83 5.01 4.10 -11.61
N LYS A 84 5.37 4.47 -10.37
CA LYS A 84 6.45 3.81 -9.62
C LYS A 84 5.90 2.82 -8.59
N PRO A 85 6.49 1.61 -8.49
CA PRO A 85 6.12 0.68 -7.43
C PRO A 85 6.40 1.27 -6.04
N GLY A 86 5.47 1.05 -5.11
CA GLY A 86 5.56 1.47 -3.73
C GLY A 86 5.13 2.92 -3.43
N GLN A 87 4.73 3.74 -4.42
CA GLN A 87 4.15 5.06 -4.13
C GLN A 87 2.74 4.99 -3.51
N GLY A 88 2.08 3.83 -3.60
CA GLY A 88 0.82 3.53 -2.95
C GLY A 88 0.66 2.03 -2.68
N GLU A 89 -0.59 1.60 -2.64
CA GLU A 89 -0.98 0.18 -2.60
C GLU A 89 -0.51 -0.54 -3.86
N GLU A 90 -0.18 -1.83 -3.75
CA GLU A 90 0.36 -2.62 -4.87
C GLU A 90 -0.62 -2.68 -6.04
N GLU A 91 -1.92 -2.80 -5.76
CA GLU A 91 -3.01 -2.79 -6.76
C GLU A 91 -3.15 -1.46 -7.52
N GLN A 92 -2.58 -0.36 -6.99
CA GLN A 92 -2.61 0.95 -7.64
C GLN A 92 -1.38 1.17 -8.54
N GLY A 93 -0.60 0.13 -8.83
CA GLY A 93 0.52 0.23 -9.78
C GLY A 93 0.05 0.26 -11.24
N VAL A 94 0.83 0.90 -12.11
CA VAL A 94 0.60 0.92 -13.57
C VAL A 94 0.51 -0.50 -14.17
N GLY A 95 1.20 -1.49 -13.59
CA GLY A 95 1.13 -2.89 -14.02
C GLY A 95 -0.25 -3.52 -13.82
N CYS A 96 -0.98 -3.09 -12.78
CA CYS A 96 -2.30 -3.63 -12.42
C CYS A 96 -3.45 -2.97 -13.20
N ILE A 97 -3.17 -2.01 -14.09
CA ILE A 97 -4.21 -1.36 -14.90
C ILE A 97 -4.95 -2.36 -15.78
N ASN A 98 -4.24 -3.32 -16.39
CA ASN A 98 -4.87 -4.33 -17.22
C ASN A 98 -5.74 -5.27 -16.40
N ASP A 99 -5.26 -5.68 -15.23
CA ASP A 99 -6.02 -6.55 -14.31
C ASP A 99 -7.30 -5.85 -13.85
N TYR A 100 -7.19 -4.57 -13.46
CA TYR A 100 -8.35 -3.72 -13.15
C TYR A 100 -9.38 -3.69 -14.28
N LEU A 101 -8.94 -3.47 -15.53
CA LEU A 101 -9.85 -3.44 -16.67
C LEU A 101 -10.50 -4.80 -16.96
N MET A 102 -9.84 -5.90 -16.65
CA MET A 102 -10.40 -7.25 -16.85
C MET A 102 -11.35 -7.68 -15.72
N GLU A 103 -11.11 -7.22 -14.50
CA GLU A 103 -11.88 -7.62 -13.31
C GLU A 103 -13.09 -6.72 -13.06
N GLU A 104 -12.94 -5.40 -13.22
CA GLU A 104 -13.93 -4.40 -12.78
C GLU A 104 -14.70 -3.75 -13.95
N CYS A 105 -14.19 -3.86 -15.18
CA CYS A 105 -14.89 -3.40 -16.39
C CYS A 105 -15.70 -4.56 -16.98
N ASN A 106 -16.93 -4.29 -17.39
CA ASN A 106 -17.73 -5.26 -18.14
C ASN A 106 -17.06 -5.58 -19.49
N PHE A 107 -17.42 -6.71 -20.10
CA PHE A 107 -16.91 -7.03 -21.45
C PHE A 107 -17.29 -5.94 -22.46
N GLY A 108 -16.31 -5.47 -23.23
CA GLY A 108 -16.53 -4.41 -24.24
C GLY A 108 -16.76 -3.00 -23.66
N CYS A 109 -16.57 -2.83 -22.35
CA CYS A 109 -16.58 -1.55 -21.64
C CYS A 109 -15.61 -0.55 -22.32
N PRO A 110 -16.09 0.61 -22.80
CA PRO A 110 -15.23 1.63 -23.37
C PRO A 110 -14.43 2.28 -22.26
N TYR A 111 -13.15 2.55 -22.52
CA TYR A 111 -12.25 3.13 -21.52
C TYR A 111 -11.18 3.99 -22.18
N PHE A 112 -10.62 4.90 -21.39
CA PHE A 112 -9.49 5.72 -21.76
C PHE A 112 -8.47 5.77 -20.61
N ILE A 113 -7.22 6.06 -20.96
CA ILE A 113 -6.13 6.23 -20.01
C ILE A 113 -5.48 7.57 -20.27
N ILE A 114 -5.43 8.40 -19.23
CA ILE A 114 -4.74 9.69 -19.26
C ILE A 114 -3.54 9.63 -18.32
N GLN A 115 -2.45 10.26 -18.73
CA GLN A 115 -1.27 10.46 -17.93
C GLN A 115 -1.22 11.92 -17.47
N ASN A 116 -1.03 12.14 -16.18
CA ASN A 116 -0.74 13.45 -15.63
C ASN A 116 0.74 13.78 -15.85
N LEU A 117 1.03 14.92 -16.46
CA LEU A 117 2.41 15.36 -16.72
C LEU A 117 3.00 16.14 -15.54
N GLU A 118 2.16 16.77 -14.72
CA GLU A 118 2.55 17.55 -13.55
C GLU A 118 2.05 16.90 -12.26
N VAL A 119 2.57 15.70 -11.97
CA VAL A 119 2.19 14.99 -10.75
C VAL A 119 2.80 15.68 -9.53
N ALA A 120 1.94 16.20 -8.66
CA ALA A 120 2.34 16.70 -7.36
C ALA A 120 2.64 15.54 -6.41
N HIS A 121 3.78 14.86 -6.60
CA HIS A 121 4.19 13.81 -5.67
C HIS A 121 4.51 14.43 -4.30
N PRO A 122 3.80 14.05 -3.22
CA PRO A 122 4.23 14.41 -1.89
C PRO A 122 5.62 13.81 -1.67
N LYS A 123 6.63 14.67 -1.46
CA LYS A 123 7.98 14.21 -1.14
C LYS A 123 7.86 13.31 0.08
N ARG A 124 8.20 12.02 -0.06
CA ARG A 124 8.24 11.09 1.07
C ARG A 124 9.02 11.78 2.20
N PRO A 125 8.47 11.89 3.42
CA PRO A 125 9.23 12.41 4.53
C PRO A 125 10.48 11.55 4.61
N ARG A 126 11.65 12.17 4.41
CA ARG A 126 12.92 11.48 4.58
C ARG A 126 12.85 10.88 5.98
N LYS A 127 12.85 9.54 6.10
CA LYS A 127 13.01 8.90 7.40
C LYS A 127 14.19 9.62 8.05
N PRO A 128 14.00 10.27 9.22
CA PRO A 128 15.12 10.92 9.86
C PRO A 128 16.20 9.87 9.93
N ARG A 129 17.37 10.14 9.33
CA ARG A 129 18.54 9.30 9.59
C ARG A 129 18.67 9.36 11.09
N THR A 130 18.27 8.28 11.76
CA THR A 130 18.67 8.07 13.14
C THR A 130 20.18 8.11 13.03
N ARG A 131 20.78 9.26 13.39
CA ARG A 131 22.16 9.25 13.80
C ARG A 131 22.15 8.14 14.84
N ARG A 132 22.90 7.06 14.60
CA ARG A 132 23.36 6.18 15.66
C ARG A 132 24.16 7.07 16.64
N ARG A 133 23.47 7.96 17.37
CA ARG A 133 23.88 8.31 18.72
C ARG A 133 23.71 6.98 19.42
N GLY A 134 24.86 6.42 19.82
CA GLY A 134 24.93 5.13 20.46
C GLY A 134 23.72 4.99 21.37
N ARG A 135 22.95 3.92 21.12
CA ARG A 135 22.00 3.45 22.11
C ARG A 135 22.81 3.46 23.40
N ALA A 136 22.42 4.26 24.37
CA ALA A 136 22.81 3.96 25.74
C ALA A 136 22.19 2.59 25.96
N GLU A 137 22.98 1.55 25.69
CA GLU A 137 22.67 0.21 26.14
C GLU A 137 22.63 0.37 27.65
N ILE A 138 21.42 0.46 28.19
CA ILE A 138 21.20 0.04 29.56
C ILE A 138 21.55 -1.44 29.49
N SER A 139 22.84 -1.73 29.71
CA SER A 139 23.31 -3.06 30.03
C SER A 139 22.62 -3.40 31.33
N GLU A 140 21.45 -4.03 31.25
CA GLU A 140 21.01 -4.87 32.35
C GLU A 140 22.10 -5.91 32.53
N GLU A 141 22.97 -5.67 33.51
CA GLU A 141 23.88 -6.67 34.01
C GLU A 141 22.99 -7.76 34.64
N LYS A 142 22.52 -8.69 33.79
CA LYS A 142 21.89 -9.93 34.26
C LYS A 142 22.99 -10.71 34.95
N LYS A 143 23.22 -10.39 36.23
CA LYS A 143 24.03 -11.22 37.10
C LYS A 143 23.38 -12.61 37.06
N PRO A 144 24.07 -13.65 36.55
CA PRO A 144 23.54 -14.99 36.67
C PRO A 144 23.35 -15.24 38.15
N LEU A 145 22.13 -15.63 38.55
CA LEU A 145 21.90 -16.16 39.89
C LEU A 145 22.93 -17.29 40.07
N LYS A 146 23.88 -17.08 40.98
CA LYS A 146 24.92 -18.07 41.32
C LYS A 146 24.23 -19.24 42.00
N GLU A 147 23.61 -20.11 41.23
CA GLU A 147 23.31 -21.44 41.72
C GLU A 147 24.66 -22.12 41.97
N PRO A 148 24.93 -22.59 43.21
CA PRO A 148 26.18 -23.26 43.50
C PRO A 148 26.28 -24.50 42.61
N ALA A 149 27.45 -24.68 41.99
CA ALA A 149 27.75 -25.83 41.15
C ALA A 149 27.33 -27.13 41.86
N LEU A 150 26.74 -28.07 41.11
CA LEU A 150 26.19 -29.34 41.63
C LEU A 150 27.14 -30.10 42.56
N SER A 151 28.46 -29.93 42.42
CA SER A 151 29.49 -30.54 43.28
C SER A 151 29.54 -30.00 44.72
N LYS A 152 28.86 -28.89 45.03
CA LYS A 152 28.80 -28.26 46.36
C LYS A 152 27.50 -28.54 47.11
N ARG A 153 26.58 -29.34 46.57
CA ARG A 153 25.30 -29.68 47.21
C ARG A 153 25.51 -30.84 48.19
N ARG A 154 25.39 -30.58 49.50
CA ARG A 154 25.75 -31.50 50.60
C ARG A 154 25.05 -32.87 50.58
N HIS A 155 23.86 -32.97 49.98
CA HIS A 155 23.01 -34.17 49.98
C HIS A 155 23.01 -34.96 48.66
N GLN A 156 23.81 -34.56 47.67
CA GLN A 156 23.90 -35.23 46.37
C GLN A 156 25.35 -35.41 45.95
N GLU A 157 25.68 -36.62 45.49
CA GLU A 157 27.00 -36.93 44.97
C GLU A 157 26.94 -37.17 43.46
N VAL A 158 27.88 -36.56 42.74
CA VAL A 158 27.98 -36.65 41.29
C VAL A 158 29.20 -37.49 40.95
N ARG A 159 29.02 -38.66 40.32
CA ARG A 159 30.11 -39.52 39.86
C ARG A 159 30.09 -39.69 38.35
N ARG A 160 31.26 -39.72 37.72
CA ARG A 160 31.41 -40.08 36.31
C ARG A 160 31.71 -41.58 36.20
N VAL A 161 30.87 -42.31 35.47
CA VAL A 161 31.03 -43.75 35.25
C VAL A 161 31.33 -43.99 33.77
N LYS A 162 32.22 -44.94 33.46
CA LYS A 162 32.50 -45.32 32.06
C LYS A 162 31.26 -45.97 31.45
N GLY A 163 30.77 -45.41 30.34
CA GLY A 163 29.76 -46.04 29.51
C GLY A 163 30.40 -47.03 28.54
N LYS A 164 29.57 -47.65 27.68
CA LYS A 164 30.06 -48.54 26.61
C LYS A 164 30.87 -47.70 25.60
N GLY A 165 32.14 -48.04 25.39
CA GLY A 165 33.11 -47.29 24.58
C GLY A 165 33.78 -46.13 25.32
N ASN A 166 34.46 -45.22 24.61
CA ASN A 166 35.22 -44.10 25.19
C ASN A 166 34.37 -42.93 25.73
N ARG A 167 33.06 -43.13 25.99
CA ARG A 167 32.17 -42.08 26.52
C ARG A 167 31.92 -42.29 28.01
N THR A 168 32.12 -41.26 28.81
CA THR A 168 31.75 -41.26 30.25
C THR A 168 30.35 -40.67 30.43
N LYS A 169 29.55 -41.24 31.33
CA LYS A 169 28.23 -40.71 31.73
C LYS A 169 28.31 -40.19 33.16
N LEU A 170 27.60 -39.10 33.42
CA LEU A 170 27.60 -38.40 34.70
C LEU A 170 26.31 -38.77 35.45
N VAL A 171 26.46 -39.45 36.58
CA VAL A 171 25.36 -39.99 37.38
C VAL A 171 25.31 -39.24 38.70
N VAL A 172 24.14 -38.68 39.03
CA VAL A 172 23.88 -38.00 40.30
C VAL A 172 23.10 -38.96 41.19
N ARG A 173 23.56 -39.19 42.42
CA ARG A 173 22.87 -40.00 43.43
C ARG A 173 22.62 -39.17 44.69
N THR A 174 21.46 -39.33 45.29
CA THR A 174 21.18 -38.80 46.64
C THR A 174 21.89 -39.67 47.66
N ARG A 175 22.56 -39.07 48.64
CA ARG A 175 23.10 -39.83 49.78
C ARG A 175 21.90 -40.27 50.64
N LYS A 176 21.80 -41.56 50.98
CA LYS A 176 20.90 -41.98 52.06
C LYS A 176 21.56 -41.52 53.36
N ASP A 177 20.83 -40.78 54.17
CA ASP A 177 21.25 -40.45 55.53
C ASP A 177 21.10 -41.73 56.39
N ASP A 178 22.18 -42.17 57.03
CA ASP A 178 22.16 -43.13 58.15
C ASP A 178 21.90 -42.36 59.46
#